data_AF-A0A366WWV0-F1
#
_entry.id   AF-A0A366WWV0-F1
#
_cell.length_a   1.000
_cell.length_b   1.000
_cell.length_c   1.000
_cell.angle_alpha   90.00
_cell.angle_beta   90.00
_cell.angle_gamma   90.00
#
_symmetry.space_group_name_H-M   'P 1'
#
loop_
_entity.id
_entity.type
_entity.pdbx_description
1 polymer ?
#
loop_
_entity_poly.entity_id
_entity_poly.type
_entity_poly.pdbx_seq_one_letter_code
_entity_poly.pdbx_strand_id
1 'polypeptide(L)'
;MHRKFIALIVATAITITGVSASQARAADAKDILGGLAAIAIIGAGVHYYNKEKRKDRTTRHQTYTPQPYVAQPSYPVRPLPQHVARYDLPQKCLRKFSAYSNNHPLLAPKCLKKHYKHANSLPQECKVGFWNGNKVNRAYEPACLRQKGYRVVYK
;
A
#
# COMPACT_ATOMS: atom_id res chain seq x y z
N MET A 1 18.84 35.21 -15.35
CA MET A 1 19.77 34.09 -15.62
C MET A 1 19.12 32.70 -15.43
N HIS A 2 18.36 32.45 -14.35
CA HIS A 2 17.76 31.13 -14.05
C HIS A 2 16.79 30.57 -15.11
N ARG A 3 15.99 31.41 -15.79
CA ARG A 3 15.05 30.95 -16.83
C ARG A 3 15.76 30.32 -18.03
N LYS A 4 16.97 30.79 -18.37
CA LYS A 4 17.78 30.23 -19.47
C LYS A 4 18.41 28.89 -19.07
N PHE A 5 18.81 28.76 -17.80
CA PHE A 5 19.36 27.51 -17.25
C PHE A 5 18.31 26.39 -17.16
N ILE A 6 17.10 26.72 -16.69
CA ILE A 6 15.97 25.77 -16.64
C ILE A 6 15.59 25.31 -18.05
N ALA A 7 15.51 26.23 -19.01
CA ALA A 7 15.18 25.91 -20.40
C ALA A 7 16.23 24.97 -21.04
N LEU A 8 17.52 25.19 -20.76
CA LEU A 8 18.59 24.33 -21.25
C LEU A 8 18.45 22.91 -20.69
N ILE A 9 18.26 22.78 -19.38
CA ILE A 9 18.10 21.47 -18.72
C ILE A 9 16.89 20.71 -19.29
N VAL A 10 15.74 21.39 -19.40
CA VAL A 10 14.51 20.79 -19.92
C VAL A 10 14.68 20.35 -21.38
N ALA A 11 15.30 21.18 -22.23
CA ALA A 11 15.57 20.83 -23.62
C ALA A 11 16.50 19.61 -23.75
N THR A 12 17.58 19.57 -22.96
CA THR A 12 18.52 18.43 -22.96
C THR A 12 17.86 17.12 -22.51
N ALA A 13 16.97 17.18 -21.52
CA ALA A 13 16.26 16.00 -21.03
C ALA A 13 15.32 15.41 -22.10
N ILE A 14 14.59 16.26 -22.83
CA ILE A 14 13.66 15.83 -23.88
C ILE A 14 14.42 15.20 -25.05
N THR A 15 15.58 15.75 -25.44
CA THR A 15 16.41 15.17 -26.50
C THR A 15 16.98 13.80 -26.16
N ILE A 16 17.38 13.57 -24.90
CA ILE A 16 17.94 12.27 -24.47
C ILE A 16 16.85 11.20 -24.43
N THR A 17 15.61 11.58 -24.10
CA THR A 17 14.51 10.62 -23.93
C THR A 17 13.89 10.18 -25.28
N GLY A 18 14.12 10.94 -26.36
CA GLY A 18 13.55 10.67 -27.68
C GLY A 18 14.14 9.46 -28.45
N VAL A 19 15.28 8.92 -28.03
CA VAL A 19 16.01 7.89 -28.81
C VAL A 19 15.84 6.47 -28.25
N SER A 20 15.10 6.25 -27.14
CA SER A 20 14.96 4.91 -26.53
C SER A 20 13.66 4.18 -26.88
N ALA A 21 13.02 4.50 -28.01
CA ALA A 21 11.94 3.69 -28.56
C ALA A 21 12.50 2.65 -29.55
N SER A 22 13.36 1.74 -29.06
CA SER A 22 13.66 0.53 -29.80
C SER A 22 12.42 -0.35 -29.79
N GLN A 23 11.72 -0.35 -30.92
CA GLN A 23 10.63 -1.28 -31.21
C GLN A 23 11.11 -2.70 -30.88
N ALA A 24 10.35 -3.44 -30.07
CA ALA A 24 10.61 -4.84 -29.73
C ALA A 24 10.45 -5.71 -31.00
N ARG A 25 11.45 -5.65 -31.88
CA ARG A 25 11.69 -6.63 -32.93
C ARG A 25 12.36 -7.79 -32.22
N ALA A 26 11.79 -8.98 -32.35
CA ALA A 26 12.36 -10.23 -31.87
C ALA A 26 13.80 -10.34 -32.37
N ALA A 27 14.76 -10.00 -31.50
CA ALA A 27 16.18 -10.17 -31.73
C ALA A 27 16.52 -11.55 -31.17
N ASP A 28 17.11 -12.38 -32.02
CA ASP A 28 17.63 -13.70 -31.68
C ASP A 28 18.42 -13.66 -30.36
N ALA A 29 18.17 -14.65 -29.51
CA ALA A 29 18.68 -14.76 -28.14
C ALA A 29 20.20 -15.01 -28.04
N LYS A 30 20.98 -14.51 -29.01
CA LYS A 30 22.43 -14.72 -29.10
C LYS A 30 23.28 -13.48 -28.79
N ASP A 31 22.69 -12.28 -28.74
CA ASP A 31 23.43 -11.02 -28.48
C ASP A 31 23.07 -10.31 -27.15
N ILE A 32 22.29 -10.93 -26.26
CA ILE A 32 21.90 -10.35 -24.95
C ILE A 32 22.93 -10.69 -23.84
N LEU A 33 24.23 -10.61 -24.15
CA LEU A 33 25.30 -10.88 -23.17
C LEU A 33 26.00 -9.61 -22.67
N GLY A 34 25.96 -8.51 -23.42
CA GLY A 34 26.59 -7.25 -23.02
C GLY A 34 25.81 -6.44 -21.96
N GLY A 35 24.49 -6.30 -22.13
CA GLY A 35 23.66 -5.44 -21.27
C GLY A 35 23.36 -6.03 -19.90
N LEU A 36 23.21 -7.36 -19.80
CA LEU A 36 22.91 -8.05 -18.54
C LEU A 36 24.12 -8.12 -17.60
N ALA A 37 25.34 -8.22 -18.13
CA ALA A 37 26.56 -8.24 -17.32
C ALA A 37 26.76 -6.93 -16.54
N ALA A 38 26.48 -5.77 -17.15
CA ALA A 38 26.55 -4.47 -16.48
C ALA A 38 25.54 -4.34 -15.33
N ILE A 39 24.31 -4.84 -15.52
CA ILE A 39 23.27 -4.87 -14.46
C ILE A 39 23.70 -5.80 -13.32
N ALA A 40 24.32 -6.95 -13.62
CA ALA A 40 24.82 -7.88 -12.61
C ALA A 40 25.95 -7.29 -11.75
N ILE A 41 26.87 -6.52 -12.35
CA ILE A 41 27.97 -5.85 -11.62
C ILE A 41 27.42 -4.77 -10.66
N ILE A 42 26.47 -3.94 -11.13
CA ILE A 42 25.81 -2.92 -10.30
C ILE A 42 25.02 -3.59 -9.16
N GLY A 43 24.33 -4.70 -9.43
CA GLY A 43 23.60 -5.47 -8.43
C GLY A 43 24.50 -6.11 -7.36
N ALA A 44 25.67 -6.61 -7.75
CA ALA A 44 26.64 -7.22 -6.84
C ALA A 44 27.22 -6.18 -5.85
N GLY A 45 27.53 -4.96 -6.30
CA GLY A 45 28.04 -3.89 -5.44
C GLY A 45 27.07 -3.49 -4.32
N VAL A 46 25.76 -3.40 -4.63
CA VAL A 46 24.72 -3.10 -3.63
C VAL A 46 24.55 -4.23 -2.62
N HIS A 47 24.77 -5.48 -3.03
CA HIS A 47 24.64 -6.64 -2.16
C HIS A 47 25.72 -6.67 -1.05
N TYR A 48 26.92 -6.14 -1.30
CA TYR A 48 27.99 -6.07 -0.29
C TYR A 48 27.69 -5.04 0.81
N TYR A 49 27.15 -3.85 0.48
CA TYR A 49 26.76 -2.85 1.50
C TYR A 49 25.58 -3.29 2.37
N ASN A 50 24.71 -4.15 1.87
CA ASN A 50 23.55 -4.63 2.63
C ASN A 50 23.91 -5.77 3.61
N LYS A 51 25.01 -6.49 3.37
CA LYS A 51 25.46 -7.59 4.24
C LYS A 51 26.07 -7.09 5.54
N GLU A 52 26.77 -5.95 5.51
CA GLU A 52 27.40 -5.37 6.70
C GLU A 52 26.37 -4.76 7.66
N LYS A 53 25.31 -4.11 7.12
CA LYS A 53 24.16 -3.66 7.92
C LYS A 53 23.29 -4.78 8.49
N ARG A 54 23.45 -6.03 8.04
CA ARG A 54 22.73 -7.19 8.59
C ARG A 54 23.45 -7.88 9.76
N LYS A 55 24.77 -7.71 9.92
CA LYS A 55 25.49 -8.29 11.06
C LYS A 55 25.37 -7.45 12.34
N ASP A 56 25.14 -6.15 12.20
CA ASP A 56 24.93 -5.25 13.36
C ASP A 56 23.45 -5.11 13.78
N ARG A 57 22.57 -5.86 13.13
CA ARG A 57 21.17 -6.02 13.53
C ARG A 57 20.98 -7.39 14.14
N THR A 58 21.76 -7.70 15.18
CA THR A 58 21.27 -8.63 16.20
C THR A 58 19.96 -8.06 16.70
N THR A 59 18.89 -8.70 16.27
CA THR A 59 17.50 -8.40 16.57
C THR A 59 17.30 -8.39 18.08
N ARG A 60 17.47 -7.21 18.70
CA ARG A 60 16.76 -6.89 19.93
C ARG A 60 15.30 -6.82 19.55
N HIS A 61 14.61 -7.96 19.59
CA HIS A 61 13.16 -7.99 19.65
C HIS A 61 12.75 -7.29 20.94
N GLN A 62 12.72 -5.95 20.93
CA GLN A 62 11.94 -5.20 21.89
C GLN A 62 10.50 -5.55 21.57
N THR A 63 9.96 -6.51 22.32
CA THR A 63 8.53 -6.74 22.42
C THR A 63 7.93 -5.45 22.97
N TYR A 64 7.56 -4.53 22.09
CA TYR A 64 6.73 -3.40 22.43
C TYR A 64 5.34 -3.97 22.69
N THR A 65 5.09 -4.38 23.93
CA THR A 65 3.75 -4.53 24.47
C THR A 65 3.26 -3.12 24.77
N PRO A 66 2.39 -2.50 23.95
CA PRO A 66 1.71 -1.30 24.38
C PRO A 66 0.91 -1.66 25.63
N GLN A 67 1.35 -1.18 26.79
CA GLN A 67 0.51 -1.20 27.97
C GLN A 67 -0.75 -0.39 27.63
N PRO A 68 -1.95 -1.00 27.67
CA PRO A 68 -3.16 -0.22 27.49
C PRO A 68 -3.29 0.68 28.72
N TYR A 69 -2.93 1.95 28.57
CA TYR A 69 -3.36 2.98 29.51
C TYR A 69 -4.88 3.10 29.33
N VAL A 70 -5.63 2.32 30.10
CA VAL A 70 -7.07 2.43 30.20
C VAL A 70 -7.34 3.66 31.07
N ALA A 71 -7.37 4.83 30.45
CA ALA A 71 -7.99 6.00 31.06
C ALA A 71 -9.47 5.66 31.23
N GLN A 72 -9.87 5.14 32.39
CA GLN A 72 -11.28 4.93 32.71
C GLN A 72 -11.92 6.32 32.83
N PRO A 73 -12.84 6.70 31.94
CA PRO A 73 -13.52 7.99 32.06
C PRO A 73 -14.39 7.93 33.32
N SER A 74 -14.16 8.85 34.26
CA SER A 74 -14.94 8.98 35.51
C SER A 74 -16.37 9.52 35.27
N TYR A 75 -16.84 9.54 34.02
CA TYR A 75 -18.13 10.08 33.61
C TYR A 75 -18.79 9.16 32.58
N PRO A 76 -20.14 9.03 32.61
CA PRO A 76 -20.86 8.27 31.60
C PRO A 76 -20.60 8.86 30.22
N VAL A 77 -19.89 8.11 29.38
CA VAL A 77 -19.62 8.50 28.00
C VAL A 77 -20.95 8.53 27.26
N ARG A 78 -21.45 9.72 26.95
CA ARG A 78 -22.65 9.88 26.13
C ARG A 78 -22.43 9.17 24.80
N PRO A 79 -23.31 8.23 24.39
CA PRO A 79 -23.13 7.50 23.14
C PRO A 79 -23.07 8.50 21.98
N LEU A 80 -22.13 8.25 21.06
CA LEU A 80 -21.96 9.11 19.89
C LEU A 80 -23.31 9.26 19.17
N PRO A 81 -23.67 10.47 18.70
CA PRO A 81 -24.88 10.67 17.93
C PRO A 81 -24.97 9.67 16.77
N GLN A 82 -26.16 9.12 16.52
CA GLN A 82 -26.36 8.05 15.54
C GLN A 82 -25.87 8.43 14.13
N HIS A 83 -25.92 9.72 13.77
CA HIS A 83 -25.42 10.23 12.49
C HIS A 83 -23.90 10.05 12.33
N VAL A 84 -23.12 10.14 13.41
CA VAL A 84 -21.67 9.91 13.38
C VAL A 84 -21.36 8.42 13.44
N ALA A 85 -22.17 7.65 14.17
CA ALA A 85 -22.04 6.19 14.27
C ALA A 85 -22.15 5.49 12.90
N ARG A 86 -22.76 6.15 11.90
CA ARG A 86 -22.78 5.63 10.52
C ARG A 86 -21.38 5.52 9.91
N TYR A 87 -20.43 6.34 10.31
CA TYR A 87 -19.05 6.30 9.82
C TYR A 87 -18.17 5.30 10.57
N ASP A 88 -18.71 4.66 11.60
CA ASP A 88 -18.01 3.67 12.42
C ASP A 88 -18.15 2.27 11.80
N LEU A 89 -17.02 1.76 11.31
CA LEU A 89 -16.92 0.45 10.68
C LEU A 89 -16.54 -0.62 11.71
N PRO A 90 -17.22 -1.77 11.73
CA PRO A 90 -16.95 -2.82 12.70
C PRO A 90 -15.60 -3.50 12.42
N GLN A 91 -14.69 -3.47 13.38
CA GLN A 91 -13.38 -4.14 13.28
C GLN A 91 -13.49 -5.63 12.97
N LYS A 92 -14.52 -6.34 13.45
CA LYS A 92 -14.74 -7.76 13.14
C LYS A 92 -14.86 -8.08 11.64
N CYS A 93 -15.18 -7.07 10.81
CA CYS A 93 -15.23 -7.23 9.37
C CYS A 93 -13.90 -6.98 8.67
N LEU A 94 -12.89 -6.54 9.41
CA LEU A 94 -11.54 -6.30 8.95
C LEU A 94 -10.79 -7.64 8.90
N ARG A 95 -10.35 -8.03 7.70
CA ARG A 95 -9.68 -9.32 7.46
C ARG A 95 -8.51 -9.16 6.49
N LYS A 96 -7.47 -9.95 6.69
CA LYS A 96 -6.35 -10.05 5.75
C LYS A 96 -6.76 -10.98 4.60
N PHE A 97 -6.41 -10.58 3.39
CA PHE A 97 -6.60 -11.40 2.19
C PHE A 97 -5.21 -11.66 1.60
N SER A 98 -4.79 -12.92 1.56
CA SER A 98 -3.44 -13.29 1.08
C SER A 98 -3.16 -12.86 -0.35
N ALA A 99 -4.21 -12.85 -1.18
CA ALA A 99 -4.16 -12.42 -2.57
C ALA A 99 -4.19 -10.89 -2.76
N TYR A 100 -4.28 -10.12 -1.67
CA TYR A 100 -4.29 -8.66 -1.72
C TYR A 100 -3.02 -8.07 -1.12
N SER A 101 -2.47 -7.09 -1.85
CA SER A 101 -1.22 -6.36 -1.62
C SER A 101 -0.73 -6.31 -0.16
N ASN A 102 0.50 -6.77 0.05
CA ASN A 102 1.30 -6.58 1.27
C ASN A 102 0.57 -6.91 2.59
N ASN A 103 -0.35 -7.88 2.59
CA ASN A 103 -1.12 -8.31 3.77
C ASN A 103 -1.92 -7.18 4.46
N HIS A 104 -2.24 -6.11 3.74
CA HIS A 104 -3.07 -5.04 4.29
C HIS A 104 -4.49 -5.57 4.55
N PRO A 105 -5.05 -5.31 5.75
CA PRO A 105 -6.37 -5.78 6.05
C PRO A 105 -7.42 -4.99 5.26
N LEU A 106 -8.43 -5.68 4.74
CA LEU A 106 -9.56 -5.10 4.02
C LEU A 106 -10.87 -5.41 4.73
N LEU A 107 -11.90 -4.61 4.45
CA LEU A 107 -13.23 -4.84 4.99
C LEU A 107 -14.06 -5.73 4.05
N ALA A 108 -14.45 -6.90 4.57
CA ALA A 108 -15.18 -7.90 3.81
C ALA A 108 -16.64 -7.46 3.56
N PRO A 109 -17.11 -7.37 2.29
CA PRO A 109 -18.46 -6.88 1.98
C PRO A 109 -19.57 -7.73 2.57
N LYS A 110 -19.39 -9.06 2.61
CA LYS A 110 -20.37 -9.98 3.20
C LYS A 110 -20.53 -9.75 4.71
N CYS A 111 -19.42 -9.51 5.41
CA CYS A 111 -19.46 -9.20 6.84
C CYS A 111 -20.12 -7.85 7.08
N LEU A 112 -19.77 -6.83 6.29
CA LEU A 112 -20.37 -5.50 6.36
C LEU A 112 -21.89 -5.57 6.16
N LYS A 113 -22.38 -6.30 5.15
CA LYS A 113 -23.82 -6.47 4.91
C LYS A 113 -24.55 -7.08 6.12
N LYS A 114 -23.89 -7.96 6.88
CA LYS A 114 -24.47 -8.64 8.05
C LYS A 114 -24.37 -7.81 9.33
N HIS A 115 -23.30 -7.03 9.51
CA HIS A 115 -22.96 -6.43 10.79
C HIS A 115 -22.84 -4.90 10.78
N TYR A 116 -23.08 -4.27 9.65
CA TYR A 116 -23.03 -2.82 9.49
C TYR A 116 -24.25 -2.35 8.71
N LYS A 117 -25.17 -1.68 9.43
CA LYS A 117 -26.49 -1.28 8.91
C LYS A 117 -26.41 -0.42 7.64
N HIS A 118 -25.34 0.36 7.49
CA HIS A 118 -25.16 1.29 6.40
C HIS A 118 -24.22 0.77 5.31
N ALA A 119 -24.08 -0.56 5.15
CA ALA A 119 -23.18 -1.16 4.15
C ALA A 119 -23.42 -0.67 2.71
N ASN A 120 -24.66 -0.32 2.37
CA ASN A 120 -25.02 0.21 1.05
C ASN A 120 -24.62 1.68 0.85
N SER A 121 -24.27 2.40 1.91
CA SER A 121 -23.79 3.80 1.84
C SER A 121 -22.29 3.90 1.59
N LEU A 122 -21.58 2.77 1.55
CA LEU A 122 -20.13 2.78 1.38
C LEU A 122 -19.74 3.29 -0.01
N PRO A 123 -18.78 4.24 -0.10
CA PRO A 123 -18.29 4.75 -1.37
C PRO A 123 -17.75 3.62 -2.23
N GLN A 124 -18.29 3.47 -3.45
CA GLN A 124 -17.86 2.40 -4.34
C GLN A 124 -16.45 2.63 -4.88
N GLU A 125 -15.96 3.87 -4.91
CA GLU A 125 -14.59 4.19 -5.30
C GLU A 125 -13.54 3.56 -4.36
N CYS A 126 -13.90 3.28 -3.10
CA CYS A 126 -13.01 2.62 -2.14
C CYS A 126 -13.06 1.09 -2.22
N LYS A 127 -13.77 0.54 -3.21
CA LYS A 127 -13.93 -0.90 -3.41
C LYS A 127 -12.86 -1.40 -4.36
N VAL A 128 -11.99 -2.24 -3.85
CA VAL A 128 -10.88 -2.82 -4.59
C VAL A 128 -11.21 -4.26 -5.00
N GLY A 129 -10.82 -4.61 -6.21
CA GLY A 129 -10.93 -5.95 -6.76
C GLY A 129 -9.57 -6.63 -6.81
N PHE A 130 -9.49 -7.91 -6.48
CA PHE A 130 -8.24 -8.68 -6.56
C PHE A 130 -8.49 -10.14 -6.91
N TRP A 131 -7.58 -10.71 -7.69
CA TRP A 131 -7.63 -12.11 -8.11
C TRP A 131 -7.02 -13.01 -7.04
N ASN A 132 -7.73 -14.06 -6.63
CA ASN A 132 -7.24 -14.99 -5.61
C ASN A 132 -6.81 -16.36 -6.14
N GLY A 133 -6.62 -16.50 -7.45
CA GLY A 133 -6.36 -17.77 -8.13
C GLY A 133 -7.58 -18.34 -8.84
N ASN A 134 -8.79 -18.14 -8.30
CA ASN A 134 -10.02 -18.74 -8.85
C ASN A 134 -11.06 -17.70 -9.29
N LYS A 135 -11.19 -16.59 -8.56
CA LYS A 135 -12.17 -15.55 -8.86
C LYS A 135 -11.68 -14.17 -8.44
N VAL A 136 -12.25 -13.16 -9.06
CA VAL A 136 -12.12 -11.78 -8.58
C VAL A 136 -12.93 -11.63 -7.30
N ASN A 137 -12.24 -11.37 -6.19
CA ASN A 137 -12.87 -10.96 -4.95
C ASN A 137 -12.90 -9.44 -4.89
N ARG A 138 -13.85 -8.90 -4.12
CA ARG A 138 -13.99 -7.48 -3.87
C ARG A 138 -14.02 -7.23 -2.38
N ALA A 139 -13.36 -6.19 -1.94
CA ALA A 139 -13.42 -5.71 -0.57
C ALA A 139 -13.20 -4.19 -0.52
N TYR A 140 -13.45 -3.57 0.63
CA TYR A 140 -13.23 -2.14 0.79
C TYR A 140 -11.91 -1.87 1.47
N GLU A 141 -11.17 -0.89 0.94
CA GLU A 141 -9.88 -0.49 1.48
C GLU A 141 -10.03 0.50 2.64
N PRO A 142 -9.51 0.18 3.84
CA PRO A 142 -9.64 1.06 4.99
C PRO A 142 -8.97 2.41 4.80
N ALA A 143 -7.85 2.48 4.06
CA ALA A 143 -7.14 3.74 3.82
C ALA A 143 -7.99 4.74 3.02
N CYS A 144 -8.57 4.30 1.90
CA CYS A 144 -9.52 5.12 1.12
C CYS A 144 -10.74 5.51 1.96
N LEU A 145 -11.32 4.56 2.69
CA LEU A 145 -12.49 4.82 3.54
C LEU A 145 -12.21 5.87 4.62
N ARG A 146 -10.99 5.89 5.19
CA ARG A 146 -10.55 6.92 6.13
C ARG A 146 -10.50 8.32 5.52
N GLN A 147 -10.09 8.44 4.27
CA GLN A 147 -10.13 9.73 3.54
C GLN A 147 -11.57 10.21 3.33
N LYS A 148 -12.54 9.30 3.30
CA LYS A 148 -13.98 9.58 3.20
C LYS A 148 -14.66 9.74 4.58
N GLY A 149 -13.89 9.81 5.66
CA GLY A 149 -14.37 10.03 7.02
C GLY A 149 -14.83 8.77 7.76
N TYR A 150 -14.75 7.59 7.15
CA TYR A 150 -15.05 6.34 7.84
C TYR A 150 -13.88 5.86 8.70
N ARG A 151 -14.16 5.28 9.85
CA ARG A 151 -13.13 4.79 10.77
C ARG A 151 -13.47 3.42 11.30
N VAL A 152 -12.47 2.56 11.39
CA VAL A 152 -12.64 1.25 12.02
C VAL A 152 -12.65 1.45 13.54
N VAL A 153 -13.71 0.99 14.19
CA VAL A 153 -13.87 1.09 15.65
C VAL A 153 -13.66 -0.28 16.28
N TYR A 154 -12.82 -0.29 17.30
CA TYR A 154 -12.45 -1.45 18.09
C TYR A 154 -13.45 -1.51 19.26
N LYS A 155 -14.24 -2.57 19.33
CA LYS A 155 -15.24 -2.82 20.37
C LYS A 155 -15.02 -4.19 20.96
#